data_AF-A0A921LFZ4-F1
#
_entry.id   AF-A0A921LFZ4-F1
#
_cell.length_a   1.000
_cell.length_b   1.000
_cell.length_c   1.000
_cell.angle_alpha   90.00
_cell.angle_beta   90.00
_cell.angle_gamma   90.00
#
_symmetry.space_group_name_H-M   'P 1'
#
loop_
_entity.id
_entity.type
_entity.pdbx_description
1 polymer ?
#
loop_
_entity_poly.entity_id
_entity_poly.type
_entity_poly.pdbx_seq_one_letter_code
_entity_poly.pdbx_strand_id
1 'polypeptide(L)'
;MKKKLISLLQRKRHIVALSTILMTFIVMSCLFIDSVDITQMIDGKAVNYAKAGTTATFKMHGHIKVQGDPRNDKRLVFGFLAPKSWNLAQNARVSYTEDTFDPNIGEQNMTLIPLTEQPSNKPGLSWSAALMQEYGVGTNILEDMEWAAYWTRPYNGVADEIHFTIYVRVPVGNKNLRFKPSFFINSTDDNFSTSADAKKCEEAGCFEVVEGEGLVTDFCSEHFNKTTPLTALQNDFVTFSFIGGMDDENALVKADKIYFEGTAVASNGHRYTVNEKSDKTLMKRENQYTKTYNITFWPEGFFNVPEGTELVSIEYAFTNADGSISVTQSDDDFVMLNIPLPPQKEPFIYTFYCE
;
A
#
# COMPACT_ATOMS: atom_id res chain seq x y z
N MET A 1 -9.87 -85.07 6.41
CA MET A 1 -8.75 -84.10 6.49
C MET A 1 -7.99 -84.09 5.16
N LYS A 2 -7.40 -82.94 4.77
CA LYS A 2 -6.48 -82.70 3.63
C LYS A 2 -6.99 -82.35 2.20
N LYS A 3 -8.27 -82.03 1.94
CA LYS A 3 -8.67 -81.49 0.59
C LYS A 3 -9.42 -80.16 0.54
N LYS A 4 -9.71 -79.51 1.68
CA LYS A 4 -10.39 -78.19 1.71
C LYS A 4 -9.53 -77.00 2.13
N LEU A 5 -8.23 -77.20 2.40
CA LEU A 5 -7.35 -76.12 2.90
C LEU A 5 -6.42 -75.52 1.84
N ILE A 6 -6.42 -76.02 0.59
CA ILE A 6 -5.52 -75.54 -0.47
C ILE A 6 -6.22 -74.53 -1.41
N SER A 7 -7.56 -74.49 -1.45
CA SER A 7 -8.29 -73.59 -2.36
C SER A 7 -8.46 -72.15 -1.85
N LEU A 8 -8.06 -71.85 -0.61
CA LEU A 8 -8.16 -70.49 -0.03
C LEU A 8 -6.83 -69.73 -0.08
N LEU A 9 -5.70 -70.41 -0.31
CA LEU A 9 -4.37 -69.77 -0.40
C LEU A 9 -3.98 -69.39 -1.84
N GLN A 10 -4.58 -69.97 -2.87
CA GLN A 10 -4.36 -69.57 -4.26
C GLN A 10 -5.32 -68.47 -4.75
N ARG A 11 -6.41 -68.19 -4.03
CA ARG A 11 -7.36 -67.12 -4.39
C ARG A 11 -6.97 -65.73 -3.85
N LYS A 12 -5.83 -65.62 -3.17
CA LYS A 12 -5.31 -64.38 -2.57
C LYS A 12 -4.12 -63.74 -3.30
N ARG A 13 -3.65 -64.32 -4.42
CA ARG A 13 -2.48 -63.77 -5.16
C ARG A 13 -2.79 -63.01 -6.45
N HIS A 14 -4.03 -63.03 -6.93
CA HIS A 14 -4.41 -62.33 -8.17
C HIS A 14 -5.84 -61.80 -8.12
N ILE A 15 -6.13 -60.90 -7.18
CA ILE A 15 -6.97 -59.74 -7.49
C ILE A 15 -6.13 -58.57 -7.03
N VAL A 16 -5.43 -58.06 -8.03
CA VAL A 16 -4.58 -56.87 -8.03
C VAL A 16 -5.22 -55.83 -7.12
N ALA A 17 -4.52 -55.49 -6.03
CA ALA A 17 -4.71 -54.21 -5.39
C ALA A 17 -4.47 -53.16 -6.47
N LEU A 18 -5.56 -52.65 -7.05
CA LEU A 18 -5.57 -51.42 -7.83
C LEU A 18 -5.34 -50.29 -6.81
N SER A 19 -4.16 -50.30 -6.18
CA SER A 19 -3.60 -49.10 -5.59
C SER A 19 -3.18 -48.26 -6.79
N THR A 20 -4.15 -47.54 -7.38
CA THR A 20 -3.87 -46.29 -8.05
C THR A 20 -3.15 -45.44 -7.03
N ILE A 21 -1.81 -45.53 -7.02
CA ILE A 21 -0.96 -44.46 -6.56
C ILE A 21 -1.36 -43.32 -7.48
N LEU A 22 -2.30 -42.49 -7.00
CA LEU A 22 -2.54 -41.18 -7.55
C LEU A 22 -1.25 -40.43 -7.23
N MET A 23 -0.28 -40.58 -8.12
CA MET A 23 0.93 -39.78 -8.13
C MET A 23 0.42 -38.39 -8.48
N THR A 24 0.05 -37.63 -7.46
CA THR A 24 -0.33 -36.23 -7.62
C THR A 24 0.93 -35.55 -8.11
N PHE A 25 1.06 -35.43 -9.43
CA PHE A 25 2.15 -34.71 -10.06
C PHE A 25 2.00 -33.26 -9.61
N ILE A 26 2.94 -32.81 -8.79
CA ILE A 26 2.99 -31.44 -8.31
C ILE A 26 3.48 -30.61 -9.50
N VAL A 27 2.59 -29.78 -10.05
CA VAL A 27 3.01 -28.73 -10.99
C VAL A 27 3.91 -27.78 -10.21
N MET A 28 5.19 -27.69 -10.59
CA MET A 28 6.11 -26.72 -10.01
C MET A 28 6.21 -25.56 -10.98
N SER A 29 5.40 -24.52 -10.75
CA SER A 29 5.48 -23.27 -11.51
C SER A 29 6.42 -22.29 -10.79
N CYS A 30 7.48 -21.85 -11.45
CA CYS A 30 8.33 -20.77 -10.96
C CYS A 30 7.84 -19.45 -11.56
N LEU A 31 7.59 -18.45 -10.72
CA LEU A 31 7.12 -17.13 -11.11
C LEU A 31 8.25 -16.10 -11.07
N PHE A 32 8.24 -15.20 -12.03
CA PHE A 32 9.21 -14.12 -12.18
C PHE A 32 8.49 -12.81 -12.48
N ILE A 33 8.92 -11.74 -11.82
CA ILE A 33 8.64 -10.37 -12.25
C ILE A 33 9.91 -9.92 -12.99
N ASP A 34 9.77 -9.56 -14.25
CA ASP A 34 10.87 -9.13 -15.10
C ASP A 34 11.08 -7.62 -15.02
N SER A 35 9.98 -6.87 -14.90
CA SER A 35 10.00 -5.44 -14.63
C SER A 35 8.63 -4.91 -14.23
N VAL A 36 8.64 -3.77 -13.53
CA VAL A 36 7.47 -2.94 -13.26
C VAL A 36 7.64 -1.58 -13.94
N ASP A 37 6.58 -1.07 -14.55
CA ASP A 37 6.56 0.23 -15.23
C ASP A 37 5.43 1.09 -14.66
N ILE A 38 5.84 2.18 -14.01
CA ILE A 38 4.95 3.19 -13.42
C ILE A 38 4.89 4.46 -14.26
N THR A 39 5.55 4.47 -15.41
CA THR A 39 5.70 5.64 -16.28
C THR A 39 4.39 5.95 -16.99
N GLN A 40 3.99 7.22 -16.95
CA GLN A 40 2.88 7.78 -17.71
C GLN A 40 3.42 8.60 -18.89
N MET A 41 2.65 8.65 -19.97
CA MET A 41 2.91 9.55 -21.09
C MET A 41 2.01 10.77 -20.96
N ILE A 42 2.59 11.90 -20.53
CA ILE A 42 1.87 13.17 -20.37
C ILE A 42 2.57 14.21 -21.24
N ASP A 43 1.82 14.85 -22.14
CA ASP A 43 2.33 15.86 -23.08
C ASP A 43 3.58 15.39 -23.87
N GLY A 44 3.60 14.10 -24.25
CA GLY A 44 4.70 13.49 -25.00
C GLY A 44 5.95 13.16 -24.17
N LYS A 45 5.91 13.34 -22.84
CA LYS A 45 7.01 13.03 -21.93
C LYS A 45 6.69 11.82 -21.05
N ALA A 46 7.70 10.99 -20.85
CA ALA A 46 7.69 9.91 -19.87
C ALA A 46 7.89 10.50 -18.47
N VAL A 47 6.91 10.33 -17.59
CA VAL A 47 6.91 10.88 -16.23
C VAL A 47 6.35 9.87 -15.23
N ASN A 48 6.77 9.93 -13.97
CA ASN A 48 6.26 9.06 -12.90
C ASN A 48 5.16 9.76 -12.09
N TYR A 49 4.28 10.49 -12.78
CA TYR A 49 3.12 11.10 -12.15
C TYR A 49 1.88 11.01 -13.04
N ALA A 50 0.71 11.11 -12.43
CA ALA A 50 -0.56 11.37 -13.11
C ALA A 50 -1.19 12.67 -12.60
N LYS A 51 -2.02 13.30 -13.42
CA LYS A 51 -2.82 14.45 -12.99
C LYS A 51 -4.02 13.96 -12.19
N ALA A 52 -4.36 14.67 -11.12
CA ALA A 52 -5.55 14.37 -10.31
C ALA A 52 -6.82 14.21 -11.16
N GLY A 53 -7.66 13.23 -10.81
CA GLY A 53 -8.89 12.91 -11.54
C GLY A 53 -8.70 12.23 -12.91
N THR A 54 -7.46 11.92 -13.32
CA THR A 54 -7.18 11.15 -14.55
C THR A 54 -7.01 9.66 -14.27
N THR A 55 -6.84 8.84 -15.30
CA THR A 55 -6.53 7.41 -15.14
C THR A 55 -5.03 7.18 -15.32
N ALA A 56 -4.37 6.64 -14.30
CA ALA A 56 -3.01 6.14 -14.41
C ALA A 56 -3.00 4.70 -14.93
N THR A 57 -1.99 4.35 -15.72
CA THR A 57 -1.75 2.98 -16.18
C THR A 57 -0.42 2.49 -15.64
N PHE A 58 -0.44 1.43 -14.84
CA PHE A 58 0.75 0.72 -14.37
C PHE A 58 0.87 -0.59 -15.13
N LYS A 59 2.11 -1.04 -15.38
CA LYS A 59 2.37 -2.31 -16.04
C LYS A 59 3.34 -3.15 -15.23
N MET A 60 3.17 -4.46 -15.34
CA MET A 60 4.12 -5.43 -14.82
C MET A 60 4.35 -6.49 -15.88
N HIS A 61 5.62 -6.69 -16.21
CA HIS A 61 6.08 -7.74 -17.11
C HIS A 61 6.59 -8.90 -16.27
N GLY A 62 6.25 -10.12 -16.67
CA GLY A 62 6.71 -11.30 -15.97
C GLY A 62 6.57 -12.55 -16.81
N HIS A 63 7.12 -13.63 -16.28
CA HIS A 63 6.97 -14.94 -16.89
C HIS A 63 6.76 -16.06 -15.86
N ILE A 64 6.14 -17.14 -16.32
CA ILE A 64 5.92 -18.37 -15.57
C ILE A 64 6.72 -19.48 -16.24
N LYS A 65 7.64 -20.12 -15.52
CA LYS A 65 8.26 -21.37 -15.95
C LYS A 65 7.48 -22.54 -15.39
N VAL A 66 6.82 -23.30 -16.26
CA VAL A 66 6.05 -24.49 -15.92
C VAL A 66 6.98 -25.70 -15.95
N GLN A 67 7.23 -26.30 -14.79
CA GLN A 67 7.92 -27.58 -14.70
C GLN A 67 6.92 -28.70 -14.38
N GLY A 68 7.02 -29.79 -15.14
CA GLY A 68 6.15 -30.95 -14.98
C GLY A 68 4.93 -30.88 -15.90
N ASP A 69 3.76 -31.21 -15.36
CA ASP A 69 2.54 -31.28 -16.15
C ASP A 69 2.07 -29.89 -16.62
N PRO A 70 1.42 -29.80 -17.80
CA PRO A 70 0.85 -28.57 -18.29
C PRO A 70 -0.11 -27.94 -17.26
N ARG A 71 -0.07 -26.61 -17.15
CA ARG A 71 -1.03 -25.88 -16.32
C ARG A 71 -2.45 -26.08 -16.85
N ASN A 72 -3.27 -26.72 -16.04
CA ASN A 72 -4.69 -26.96 -16.30
C ASN A 72 -5.52 -26.47 -15.13
N ASP A 73 -6.52 -25.63 -15.41
CA ASP A 73 -7.42 -25.04 -14.42
C ASP A 73 -6.69 -24.22 -13.33
N LYS A 74 -5.47 -23.75 -13.64
CA LYS A 74 -4.68 -22.90 -12.75
C LYS A 74 -4.73 -21.46 -13.23
N ARG A 75 -4.71 -20.51 -12.31
CA ARG A 75 -4.76 -19.07 -12.62
C ARG A 75 -3.51 -18.40 -12.08
N LEU A 76 -3.04 -17.40 -12.80
CA LEU A 76 -2.08 -16.45 -12.25
C LEU A 76 -2.86 -15.51 -11.32
N VAL A 77 -2.34 -15.33 -10.11
CA VAL A 77 -2.83 -14.36 -9.12
C VAL A 77 -1.91 -13.14 -9.18
N PHE A 78 -2.51 -11.96 -9.22
CA PHE A 78 -1.84 -10.68 -9.23
C PHE A 78 -2.35 -9.82 -8.07
N GLY A 79 -1.45 -9.15 -7.36
CA GLY A 79 -1.78 -8.17 -6.33
C GLY A 79 -1.20 -6.81 -6.66
N PHE A 80 -1.94 -5.74 -6.33
CA PHE A 80 -1.48 -4.36 -6.47
C PHE A 80 -1.72 -3.59 -5.18
N LEU A 81 -0.68 -2.88 -4.71
CA LEU A 81 -0.73 -2.00 -3.54
C LEU A 81 -0.87 -0.54 -3.98
N ALA A 82 -1.88 0.16 -3.46
CA ALA A 82 -2.09 1.58 -3.68
C ALA A 82 -2.79 2.26 -2.47
N PRO A 83 -2.90 3.60 -2.43
CA PRO A 83 -3.63 4.29 -1.37
C PRO A 83 -5.10 3.85 -1.28
N LYS A 84 -5.65 3.74 -0.07
CA LYS A 84 -7.05 3.29 0.14
C LYS A 84 -8.07 4.20 -0.51
N SER A 85 -7.76 5.50 -0.63
CA SER A 85 -8.62 6.48 -1.28
C SER A 85 -8.90 6.17 -2.75
N TRP A 86 -8.11 5.28 -3.38
CA TRP A 86 -8.34 4.87 -4.77
C TRP A 86 -9.38 3.77 -4.89
N ASN A 87 -9.68 3.03 -3.81
CA ASN A 87 -10.66 1.95 -3.76
C ASN A 87 -10.52 1.00 -4.96
N LEU A 88 -9.38 0.30 -4.98
CA LEU A 88 -8.94 -0.52 -6.10
C LEU A 88 -10.00 -1.56 -6.51
N ALA A 89 -10.67 -2.15 -5.53
CA ALA A 89 -11.70 -3.16 -5.75
C ALA A 89 -12.86 -2.65 -6.62
N GLN A 90 -13.22 -1.36 -6.51
CA GLN A 90 -14.32 -0.76 -7.26
C GLN A 90 -13.83 -0.02 -8.52
N ASN A 91 -12.68 0.63 -8.46
CA ASN A 91 -12.28 1.61 -9.46
C ASN A 91 -11.19 1.11 -10.42
N ALA A 92 -10.40 0.10 -10.04
CA ALA A 92 -9.33 -0.37 -10.91
C ALA A 92 -9.84 -1.38 -11.96
N ARG A 93 -9.42 -1.18 -13.20
CA ARG A 93 -9.55 -2.15 -14.29
C ARG A 93 -8.20 -2.84 -14.49
N VAL A 94 -8.15 -4.14 -14.17
CA VAL A 94 -6.95 -4.96 -14.36
C VAL A 94 -7.14 -5.91 -15.53
N SER A 95 -6.13 -5.99 -16.39
CA SER A 95 -6.13 -6.81 -17.58
C SER A 95 -4.72 -7.29 -17.91
N TYR A 96 -4.58 -8.20 -18.88
CA TYR A 96 -3.31 -8.81 -19.23
C TYR A 96 -3.26 -9.22 -20.70
N THR A 97 -2.04 -9.29 -21.22
CA THR A 97 -1.69 -9.98 -22.48
C THR A 97 -0.68 -11.07 -22.17
N GLU A 98 -0.66 -12.12 -22.98
CA GLU A 98 0.33 -13.19 -22.87
C GLU A 98 0.58 -13.86 -24.22
N ASP A 99 1.61 -14.69 -24.30
CA ASP A 99 2.06 -15.35 -25.54
C ASP A 99 1.50 -16.77 -25.75
N THR A 100 0.73 -17.33 -24.80
CA THR A 100 0.29 -18.74 -24.88
C THR A 100 -1.11 -18.94 -25.45
N PHE A 101 -1.95 -17.90 -25.49
CA PHE A 101 -3.25 -17.94 -26.17
C PHE A 101 -3.18 -17.40 -27.59
N ASP A 102 -4.24 -17.64 -28.37
CA ASP A 102 -4.41 -17.10 -29.73
C ASP A 102 -3.91 -15.64 -29.80
N PRO A 103 -2.89 -15.34 -30.64
CA PRO A 103 -2.32 -14.00 -30.72
C PRO A 103 -3.36 -12.94 -31.13
N ASN A 104 -4.53 -13.35 -31.64
CA ASN A 104 -5.65 -12.47 -31.97
C ASN A 104 -6.59 -12.18 -30.79
N ILE A 105 -6.40 -12.83 -29.62
CA ILE A 105 -7.29 -12.65 -28.46
C ILE A 105 -7.16 -11.26 -27.82
N GLY A 106 -6.03 -10.59 -28.07
CA GLY A 106 -5.75 -9.26 -27.54
C GLY A 106 -5.68 -9.22 -26.02
N GLU A 107 -5.96 -8.04 -25.46
CA GLU A 107 -5.94 -7.81 -24.02
C GLU A 107 -7.16 -8.43 -23.32
N GLN A 108 -6.91 -9.27 -22.31
CA GLN A 108 -7.93 -9.98 -21.55
C GLN A 108 -8.12 -9.36 -20.16
N ASN A 109 -9.35 -9.27 -19.67
CA ASN A 109 -9.59 -8.76 -18.30
C ASN A 109 -9.21 -9.82 -17.24
N MET A 110 -8.60 -9.36 -16.14
CA MET A 110 -8.51 -10.12 -14.90
C MET A 110 -9.80 -9.92 -14.08
N THR A 111 -10.05 -10.83 -13.15
CA THR A 111 -11.21 -10.77 -12.25
C THR A 111 -10.74 -10.52 -10.83
N LEU A 112 -11.35 -9.56 -10.12
CA LEU A 112 -11.10 -9.33 -8.70
C LEU A 112 -11.41 -10.62 -7.93
N ILE A 113 -10.49 -11.05 -7.08
CA ILE A 113 -10.69 -12.22 -6.23
C ILE A 113 -11.66 -11.83 -5.11
N PRO A 114 -12.80 -12.52 -4.94
CA PRO A 114 -13.73 -12.23 -3.86
C PRO A 114 -13.06 -12.33 -2.49
N LEU A 115 -13.46 -11.47 -1.54
CA LEU A 115 -12.92 -11.51 -0.17
C LEU A 115 -13.23 -12.82 0.57
N THR A 116 -14.20 -13.59 0.09
CA THR A 116 -14.54 -14.93 0.60
C THR A 116 -13.60 -16.02 0.10
N GLU A 117 -12.87 -15.80 -0.99
CA GLU A 117 -11.86 -16.72 -1.50
C GLU A 117 -10.58 -16.58 -0.69
N GLN A 118 -10.08 -17.71 -0.19
CA GLN A 118 -8.93 -17.76 0.72
C GLN A 118 -7.81 -18.60 0.10
N PRO A 119 -6.56 -18.13 0.09
CA PRO A 119 -5.45 -19.00 -0.24
C PRO A 119 -5.34 -20.11 0.80
N SER A 120 -5.23 -21.35 0.36
CA SER A 120 -5.22 -22.52 1.25
C SER A 120 -4.09 -22.52 2.29
N ASN A 121 -2.97 -21.85 2.01
CA ASN A 121 -1.86 -21.72 2.98
C ASN A 121 -2.00 -20.54 3.96
N LYS A 122 -3.06 -19.72 3.85
CA LYS A 122 -3.40 -18.68 4.83
C LYS A 122 -4.91 -18.74 5.15
N PRO A 123 -5.38 -19.84 5.75
CA PRO A 123 -6.80 -20.02 6.06
C PRO A 123 -7.30 -18.90 7.00
N GLY A 124 -8.51 -18.43 6.77
CA GLY A 124 -9.15 -17.35 7.53
C GLY A 124 -8.86 -15.95 7.00
N LEU A 125 -8.00 -15.79 5.99
CA LEU A 125 -7.67 -14.51 5.38
C LEU A 125 -8.12 -14.49 3.91
N SER A 126 -8.65 -13.36 3.46
CA SER A 126 -8.73 -13.08 2.02
C SER A 126 -7.33 -12.93 1.43
N TRP A 127 -7.18 -13.03 0.12
CA TRP A 127 -5.90 -12.77 -0.55
C TRP A 127 -5.33 -11.38 -0.22
N SER A 128 -6.15 -10.34 -0.25
CA SER A 128 -5.76 -8.99 0.14
C SER A 128 -5.27 -8.90 1.58
N ALA A 129 -5.94 -9.58 2.52
CA ALA A 129 -5.53 -9.60 3.93
C ALA A 129 -4.24 -10.39 4.13
N ALA A 130 -4.05 -11.51 3.41
CA ALA A 130 -2.81 -12.27 3.42
C ALA A 130 -1.62 -11.46 2.87
N LEU A 131 -1.83 -10.66 1.81
CA LEU A 131 -0.83 -9.74 1.28
C LEU A 131 -0.47 -8.65 2.28
N MET A 132 -1.48 -8.00 2.88
CA MET A 132 -1.25 -6.98 3.91
C MET A 132 -0.50 -7.56 5.11
N GLN A 133 -0.81 -8.78 5.54
CA GLN A 133 -0.12 -9.42 6.66
C GLN A 133 1.35 -9.77 6.33
N GLU A 134 1.65 -10.23 5.12
CA GLU A 134 3.00 -10.68 4.76
C GLU A 134 3.91 -9.52 4.30
N TYR A 135 3.37 -8.58 3.51
CA TYR A 135 4.14 -7.53 2.87
C TYR A 135 3.84 -6.12 3.40
N GLY A 136 2.80 -5.96 4.24
CA GLY A 136 2.39 -4.65 4.75
C GLY A 136 2.14 -3.66 3.62
N VAL A 137 2.65 -2.45 3.80
CA VAL A 137 2.60 -1.36 2.81
C VAL A 137 3.95 -1.17 2.10
N GLY A 138 4.82 -2.19 2.10
CA GLY A 138 6.17 -2.09 1.55
C GLY A 138 7.04 -1.13 2.37
N THR A 139 7.78 -0.26 1.68
CA THR A 139 8.60 0.82 2.28
C THR A 139 7.91 2.18 2.28
N ASN A 140 6.58 2.20 2.10
CA ASN A 140 5.79 3.40 2.32
C ASN A 140 5.73 3.72 3.82
N ILE A 141 5.80 5.01 4.17
CA ILE A 141 5.89 5.50 5.55
C ILE A 141 4.50 5.61 6.22
N LEU A 142 3.45 5.78 5.41
CA LEU A 142 2.07 5.88 5.87
C LEU A 142 1.31 4.58 5.58
N GLU A 143 0.54 4.11 6.56
CA GLU A 143 -0.16 2.82 6.52
C GLU A 143 -1.49 2.87 5.74
N ASP A 144 -1.88 4.03 5.22
CA ASP A 144 -3.19 4.21 4.57
C ASP A 144 -3.23 3.72 3.12
N MET A 145 -2.89 2.44 2.96
CA MET A 145 -2.83 1.73 1.69
C MET A 145 -3.62 0.42 1.75
N GLU A 146 -3.99 -0.11 0.59
CA GLU A 146 -4.66 -1.39 0.44
C GLU A 146 -4.00 -2.25 -0.64
N TRP A 147 -4.10 -3.57 -0.44
CA TRP A 147 -3.86 -4.56 -1.48
C TRP A 147 -5.18 -4.98 -2.12
N ALA A 148 -5.24 -4.99 -3.45
CA ALA A 148 -6.31 -5.67 -4.19
C ALA A 148 -5.73 -6.82 -5.02
N ALA A 149 -6.37 -7.99 -4.94
CA ALA A 149 -5.94 -9.20 -5.63
C ALA A 149 -6.88 -9.59 -6.76
N TYR A 150 -6.31 -9.97 -7.91
CA TYR A 150 -6.99 -10.33 -9.13
C TYR A 150 -6.45 -11.66 -9.66
N TRP A 151 -7.24 -12.40 -10.41
CA TRP A 151 -6.78 -13.60 -11.11
C TRP A 151 -7.08 -13.57 -12.61
N THR A 152 -6.26 -14.27 -13.37
CA THR A 152 -6.52 -14.50 -14.79
C THR A 152 -7.67 -15.48 -14.97
N ARG A 153 -8.09 -15.67 -16.23
CA ARG A 153 -8.81 -16.89 -16.61
C ARG A 153 -7.92 -18.13 -16.37
N PRO A 154 -8.51 -19.33 -16.19
CA PRO A 154 -7.70 -20.52 -15.99
C PRO A 154 -6.92 -20.84 -17.28
N TYR A 155 -5.67 -21.25 -17.11
CA TYR A 155 -4.85 -21.78 -18.19
C TYR A 155 -5.34 -23.17 -18.58
N ASN A 156 -5.33 -23.45 -19.90
CA ASN A 156 -5.77 -24.72 -20.47
C ASN A 156 -4.64 -25.32 -21.32
N GLY A 157 -3.87 -26.24 -20.74
CA GLY A 157 -2.89 -27.04 -21.46
C GLY A 157 -1.60 -26.33 -21.81
N VAL A 158 -1.18 -25.34 -21.00
CA VAL A 158 0.04 -24.58 -21.26
C VAL A 158 1.26 -25.30 -20.66
N ALA A 159 2.25 -25.60 -21.52
CA ALA A 159 3.53 -26.20 -21.15
C ALA A 159 4.67 -25.20 -21.38
N ASP A 160 5.81 -25.45 -20.74
CA ASP A 160 7.05 -24.67 -20.84
C ASP A 160 7.02 -23.28 -20.17
N GLU A 161 6.74 -22.23 -20.92
CA GLU A 161 6.87 -20.84 -20.44
C GLU A 161 5.69 -19.99 -20.89
N ILE A 162 5.24 -19.11 -20.00
CA ILE A 162 4.22 -18.09 -20.28
C ILE A 162 4.88 -16.73 -20.06
N HIS A 163 4.99 -15.90 -21.09
CA HIS A 163 5.37 -14.49 -20.94
C HIS A 163 4.10 -13.64 -20.93
N PHE A 164 3.99 -12.75 -19.96
CA PHE A 164 2.78 -11.95 -19.78
C PHE A 164 3.09 -10.50 -19.41
N THR A 165 2.12 -9.64 -19.68
CA THR A 165 2.11 -8.25 -19.24
C THR A 165 0.76 -7.97 -18.60
N ILE A 166 0.77 -7.51 -17.35
CA ILE A 166 -0.42 -7.06 -16.64
C ILE A 166 -0.51 -5.54 -16.73
N TYR A 167 -1.72 -5.04 -16.94
CA TYR A 167 -2.06 -3.63 -16.99
C TYR A 167 -3.04 -3.31 -15.86
N VAL A 168 -2.68 -2.38 -14.99
CA VAL A 168 -3.57 -1.81 -13.97
C VAL A 168 -3.94 -0.41 -14.41
N ARG A 169 -5.22 -0.18 -14.70
CA ARG A 169 -5.74 1.13 -15.05
C ARG A 169 -6.68 1.59 -13.96
N VAL A 170 -6.33 2.67 -13.28
CA VAL A 170 -7.08 3.15 -12.10
C VAL A 170 -7.23 4.67 -12.16
N PRO A 171 -8.45 5.20 -11.92
CA PRO A 171 -8.64 6.62 -11.68
C PRO A 171 -7.83 7.05 -10.46
N VAL A 172 -6.86 7.94 -10.66
CA VAL A 172 -6.17 8.56 -9.54
C VAL A 172 -7.10 9.59 -8.92
N GLY A 173 -7.18 9.62 -7.60
CA GLY A 173 -8.09 10.51 -6.88
C GLY A 173 -7.81 12.01 -7.15
N ASN A 174 -8.61 12.87 -6.52
CA ASN A 174 -8.51 14.32 -6.74
C ASN A 174 -7.44 15.01 -5.86
N LYS A 175 -6.77 14.28 -4.96
CA LYS A 175 -5.80 14.84 -4.00
C LYS A 175 -4.38 14.66 -4.47
N ASN A 176 -3.51 15.62 -4.11
CA ASN A 176 -2.07 15.46 -4.28
C ASN A 176 -1.54 14.39 -3.33
N LEU A 177 -0.82 13.41 -3.87
CA LEU A 177 -0.15 12.39 -3.08
C LEU A 177 1.02 11.81 -3.83
N ARG A 178 1.90 11.10 -3.12
CA ARG A 178 2.91 10.27 -3.76
C ARG A 178 3.16 9.01 -2.97
N PHE A 179 3.36 7.88 -3.65
CA PHE A 179 3.50 6.57 -3.02
C PHE A 179 4.33 5.62 -3.88
N LYS A 180 4.83 4.54 -3.28
CA LYS A 180 5.53 3.46 -3.98
C LYS A 180 4.55 2.30 -4.21
N PRO A 181 4.02 2.11 -5.44
CA PRO A 181 3.17 0.96 -5.73
C PRO A 181 3.98 -0.33 -5.60
N SER A 182 3.32 -1.40 -5.15
CA SER A 182 3.90 -2.74 -5.11
C SER A 182 3.06 -3.71 -5.93
N PHE A 183 3.75 -4.65 -6.57
CA PHE A 183 3.21 -5.64 -7.50
C PHE A 183 3.51 -7.02 -6.96
N PHE A 184 2.50 -7.87 -6.88
CA PHE A 184 2.63 -9.23 -6.40
C PHE A 184 2.16 -10.21 -7.46
N ILE A 185 2.84 -11.35 -7.58
CA ILE A 185 2.37 -12.51 -8.33
C ILE A 185 2.45 -13.79 -7.52
N ASN A 186 1.43 -14.63 -7.69
CA ASN A 186 1.36 -16.00 -7.21
C ASN A 186 0.49 -16.84 -8.16
N SER A 187 0.17 -18.07 -7.80
CA SER A 187 -0.67 -18.93 -8.62
C SER A 187 -1.61 -19.77 -7.76
N THR A 188 -2.78 -20.12 -8.29
CA THR A 188 -3.81 -20.89 -7.57
C THR A 188 -3.51 -22.38 -7.40
N ASP A 189 -2.37 -22.88 -7.88
CA ASP A 189 -1.81 -24.17 -7.48
C ASP A 189 -0.95 -24.05 -6.22
N ASP A 190 -0.17 -22.98 -6.10
CA ASP A 190 0.64 -22.68 -4.92
C ASP A 190 -0.22 -22.20 -3.73
N ASN A 191 -1.16 -21.28 -3.98
CA ASN A 191 -2.05 -20.70 -2.96
C ASN A 191 -1.31 -20.08 -1.77
N PHE A 192 -0.39 -19.16 -2.03
CA PHE A 192 0.32 -18.36 -1.02
C PHE A 192 1.20 -19.19 -0.08
N SER A 193 1.99 -20.12 -0.63
CA SER A 193 2.97 -20.87 0.18
C SER A 193 4.12 -19.97 0.64
N THR A 194 5.09 -20.56 1.33
CA THR A 194 6.35 -19.90 1.70
C THR A 194 7.44 -20.02 0.64
N SER A 195 7.16 -20.67 -0.50
CA SER A 195 8.15 -20.84 -1.57
C SER A 195 8.46 -19.53 -2.26
N ALA A 196 9.73 -19.13 -2.24
CA ALA A 196 10.21 -17.97 -2.98
C ALA A 196 10.09 -18.15 -4.50
N ASP A 197 10.06 -19.37 -5.01
CA ASP A 197 9.88 -19.63 -6.44
C ASP A 197 8.43 -19.46 -6.88
N ALA A 198 7.48 -19.69 -5.99
CA ALA A 198 6.06 -19.71 -6.31
C ALA A 198 5.36 -18.36 -6.07
N LYS A 199 6.01 -17.39 -5.44
CA LYS A 199 5.49 -16.02 -5.28
C LYS A 199 6.59 -14.98 -5.42
N LYS A 200 6.26 -13.83 -6.00
CA LYS A 200 7.15 -12.67 -6.10
C LYS A 200 6.42 -11.40 -5.71
N CYS A 201 7.13 -10.47 -5.11
CA CYS A 201 6.65 -9.15 -4.76
C CYS A 201 7.74 -8.15 -5.13
N GLU A 202 7.38 -7.10 -5.87
CA GLU A 202 8.29 -6.05 -6.31
C GLU A 202 7.67 -4.68 -6.03
N GLU A 203 8.40 -3.84 -5.31
CA GLU A 203 8.04 -2.45 -5.08
C GLU A 203 8.68 -1.58 -6.16
N ALA A 204 7.91 -0.67 -6.74
CA ALA A 204 8.42 0.28 -7.73
C ALA A 204 8.95 1.57 -7.05
N GLY A 205 9.48 2.47 -7.89
CA GLY A 205 9.82 3.83 -7.45
C GLY A 205 8.59 4.65 -7.01
N CYS A 206 8.85 5.86 -6.50
CA CYS A 206 7.79 6.78 -6.10
C CYS A 206 6.99 7.27 -7.32
N PHE A 207 5.67 7.19 -7.21
CA PHE A 207 4.69 7.68 -8.18
C PHE A 207 3.87 8.82 -7.57
N GLU A 208 3.64 9.89 -8.31
CA GLU A 208 2.96 11.08 -7.80
C GLU A 208 1.59 11.33 -8.47
N VAL A 209 0.65 11.89 -7.72
CA VAL A 209 -0.57 12.54 -8.22
C VAL A 209 -0.38 14.03 -8.01
N VAL A 210 -0.44 14.78 -9.11
CA VAL A 210 -0.16 16.21 -9.13
C VAL A 210 -1.37 16.99 -9.63
N GLU A 211 -1.35 18.32 -9.46
CA GLU A 211 -2.44 19.23 -9.85
C GLU A 211 -3.79 18.92 -9.16
N GLY A 212 -3.73 18.22 -8.03
CA GLY A 212 -4.88 17.92 -7.17
C GLY A 212 -5.09 18.95 -6.07
N GLU A 213 -6.08 18.65 -5.24
CA GLU A 213 -6.45 19.45 -4.08
C GLU A 213 -5.57 19.14 -2.86
N GLY A 214 -5.34 20.16 -2.03
CA GLY A 214 -4.62 20.04 -0.75
C GLY A 214 -3.10 19.88 -0.88
N LEU A 215 -2.45 19.72 0.27
CA LEU A 215 -1.03 19.39 0.33
C LEU A 215 -0.75 17.99 -0.21
N VAL A 216 0.49 17.78 -0.66
CA VAL A 216 0.96 16.46 -1.10
C VAL A 216 1.00 15.53 0.12
N THR A 217 0.19 14.48 0.11
CA THR A 217 0.36 13.38 1.07
C THR A 217 1.50 12.49 0.59
N ASP A 218 2.65 12.54 1.25
CA ASP A 218 3.84 11.79 0.85
C ASP A 218 3.96 10.49 1.65
N PHE A 219 3.73 9.38 0.96
CA PHE A 219 3.92 8.02 1.47
C PHE A 219 5.35 7.51 1.19
N CYS A 220 6.10 8.15 0.28
CA CYS A 220 7.41 7.68 -0.18
C CYS A 220 8.56 8.01 0.76
N SER A 221 8.43 9.08 1.54
CA SER A 221 9.50 9.60 2.37
C SER A 221 9.04 9.95 3.78
N GLU A 222 9.99 9.92 4.71
CA GLU A 222 9.75 10.45 6.05
C GLU A 222 9.73 11.97 5.99
N HIS A 223 8.85 12.56 6.79
CA HIS A 223 8.74 14.00 7.01
C HIS A 223 8.87 14.28 8.49
N PHE A 224 9.27 15.50 8.86
CA PHE A 224 9.28 15.92 10.25
C PHE A 224 7.89 15.88 10.88
N ASN A 225 6.82 15.92 10.09
CA ASN A 225 5.44 15.82 10.55
C ASN A 225 4.75 14.52 10.09
N LYS A 226 3.91 13.96 10.95
CA LYS A 226 2.93 12.92 10.59
C LYS A 226 1.62 13.15 11.33
N THR A 227 0.50 13.05 10.61
CA THR A 227 -0.84 13.17 11.17
C THR A 227 -1.61 11.86 11.05
N THR A 228 -2.40 11.52 12.07
CA THR A 228 -3.25 10.32 12.07
C THR A 228 -4.58 10.58 12.78
N PRO A 229 -5.73 10.28 12.15
CA PRO A 229 -5.86 9.82 10.76
C PRO A 229 -5.48 10.92 9.74
N LEU A 230 -5.24 10.53 8.48
CA LEU A 230 -4.93 11.50 7.41
C LEU A 230 -6.14 12.33 6.99
N THR A 231 -7.32 11.72 7.09
CA THR A 231 -8.62 12.36 6.94
C THR A 231 -9.35 12.26 8.28
N ALA A 232 -9.81 13.38 8.79
CA ALA A 232 -10.63 13.45 10.00
C ALA A 232 -11.65 14.57 9.84
N LEU A 233 -12.79 14.42 10.52
CA LEU A 233 -13.69 15.52 10.78
C LEU A 233 -13.17 16.37 11.94
N GLN A 234 -13.64 17.61 12.07
CA GLN A 234 -13.27 18.49 13.19
C GLN A 234 -13.68 17.93 14.57
N ASN A 235 -14.61 16.98 14.60
CA ASN A 235 -15.07 16.28 15.80
C ASN A 235 -14.28 15.00 16.16
N ASP A 236 -13.29 14.62 15.34
CA ASP A 236 -12.45 13.45 15.60
C ASP A 236 -11.20 13.78 16.43
N PHE A 237 -10.64 12.76 17.08
CA PHE A 237 -9.31 12.89 17.67
C PHE A 237 -8.25 12.79 16.58
N VAL A 238 -7.38 13.79 16.51
CA VAL A 238 -6.24 13.83 15.59
C VAL A 238 -4.95 13.76 16.39
N THR A 239 -4.04 12.92 15.95
CA THR A 239 -2.68 12.83 16.49
C THR A 239 -1.71 13.53 15.55
N PHE A 240 -1.01 14.53 16.06
CA PHE A 240 0.10 15.21 15.40
C PHE A 240 1.41 14.68 15.97
N SER A 241 2.31 14.28 15.08
CA SER A 241 3.58 13.66 15.42
C SER A 241 4.73 14.48 14.84
N PHE A 242 5.73 14.75 15.66
CA PHE A 242 7.02 15.29 15.25
C PHE A 242 8.04 14.14 15.17
N ILE A 243 8.55 13.86 13.98
CA ILE A 243 9.52 12.80 13.70
C ILE A 243 10.92 13.42 13.67
N GLY A 244 11.42 13.80 14.83
CA GLY A 244 12.72 14.47 14.94
C GLY A 244 13.93 13.58 14.68
N GLY A 245 13.74 12.26 14.59
CA GLY A 245 14.82 11.29 14.31
C GLY A 245 15.28 11.24 12.86
N MET A 246 14.55 11.91 11.97
CA MET A 246 14.82 11.96 10.54
C MET A 246 16.10 12.72 10.19
N ASP A 247 16.48 13.72 11.00
CA ASP A 247 17.71 14.48 10.86
C ASP A 247 18.43 14.55 12.21
N ASP A 248 19.63 13.97 12.28
CA ASP A 248 20.44 13.97 13.48
C ASP A 248 20.98 15.36 13.87
N GLU A 249 20.99 16.31 12.93
CA GLU A 249 21.36 17.69 13.20
C GLU A 249 20.22 18.54 13.76
N ASN A 250 18.97 18.07 13.65
CA ASN A 250 17.78 18.79 14.05
C ASN A 250 17.93 19.38 15.47
N ALA A 251 17.95 20.71 15.56
CA ALA A 251 18.21 21.39 16.82
C ALA A 251 17.06 21.20 17.83
N LEU A 252 15.83 20.96 17.34
CA LEU A 252 14.65 20.83 18.19
C LEU A 252 14.69 19.55 19.03
N VAL A 253 15.28 18.45 18.54
CA VAL A 253 15.43 17.22 19.33
C VAL A 253 16.44 17.32 20.46
N LYS A 254 17.25 18.39 20.48
CA LYS A 254 18.19 18.70 21.56
C LYS A 254 17.52 19.50 22.69
N ALA A 255 16.29 19.96 22.49
CA ALA A 255 15.52 20.66 23.52
C ALA A 255 14.95 19.67 24.55
N ASP A 256 14.85 20.11 25.81
CA ASP A 256 14.30 19.30 26.90
C ASP A 256 12.80 18.97 26.70
N LYS A 257 12.05 19.92 26.12
CA LYS A 257 10.61 19.85 25.90
C LYS A 257 10.26 20.40 24.54
N ILE A 258 9.34 19.70 23.86
CA ILE A 258 8.84 20.06 22.53
C ILE A 258 7.35 20.32 22.65
N TYR A 259 6.89 21.39 22.01
CA TYR A 259 5.53 21.88 22.08
C TYR A 259 4.95 21.99 20.67
N PHE A 260 3.65 21.71 20.58
CA PHE A 260 2.85 21.98 19.40
C PHE A 260 2.37 23.44 19.42
N GLU A 261 2.51 24.15 18.31
CA GLU A 261 1.85 25.43 18.07
C GLU A 261 0.90 25.28 16.89
N GLY A 262 -0.31 25.81 17.03
CA GLY A 262 -1.31 25.69 15.97
C GLY A 262 -2.20 26.91 15.84
N THR A 263 -2.74 27.10 14.64
CA THR A 263 -3.84 28.00 14.34
C THR A 263 -4.89 27.24 13.55
N ALA A 264 -6.05 26.99 14.15
CA ALA A 264 -7.20 26.48 13.43
C ALA A 264 -7.86 27.59 12.61
N VAL A 265 -8.17 27.31 11.35
CA VAL A 265 -8.79 28.24 10.41
C VAL A 265 -10.22 27.78 10.14
N ALA A 266 -11.19 28.65 10.37
CA ALA A 266 -12.59 28.41 10.10
C ALA A 266 -12.96 28.69 8.63
N SER A 267 -14.08 28.13 8.15
CA SER A 267 -14.58 28.33 6.78
C SER A 267 -14.89 29.79 6.45
N ASN A 268 -15.17 30.62 7.46
CA ASN A 268 -15.33 32.08 7.33
C ASN A 268 -13.99 32.86 7.38
N GLY A 269 -12.85 32.17 7.45
CA GLY A 269 -11.52 32.74 7.55
C GLY A 269 -11.09 33.18 8.96
N HIS A 270 -11.94 33.01 9.98
CA HIS A 270 -11.55 33.31 11.36
C HIS A 270 -10.47 32.34 11.85
N ARG A 271 -9.57 32.82 12.72
CA ARG A 271 -8.37 32.09 13.13
C ARG A 271 -8.33 31.95 14.66
N TYR A 272 -8.18 30.71 15.13
CA TYR A 272 -8.08 30.36 16.55
C TYR A 272 -6.68 29.84 16.85
N THR A 273 -5.88 30.62 17.57
CA THR A 273 -4.46 30.32 17.79
C THR A 273 -4.21 29.77 19.20
N VAL A 274 -3.44 28.69 19.28
CA VAL A 274 -2.88 28.13 20.51
C VAL A 274 -1.38 28.01 20.33
N ASN A 275 -0.63 28.90 20.98
CA ASN A 275 0.83 28.94 20.96
C ASN A 275 1.46 28.93 22.37
N GLU A 276 0.66 28.65 23.40
CA GLU A 276 1.15 28.56 24.78
C GLU A 276 2.18 27.44 24.95
N LYS A 277 3.04 27.56 25.98
CA LYS A 277 4.11 26.61 26.32
C LYS A 277 3.79 25.92 27.64
N SER A 278 2.64 25.25 27.66
CA SER A 278 2.05 24.63 28.84
C SER A 278 1.93 23.11 28.66
N ASP A 279 1.42 22.41 29.67
CA ASP A 279 1.11 20.98 29.54
C ASP A 279 0.06 20.68 28.46
N LYS A 280 -0.74 21.68 28.05
CA LYS A 280 -1.73 21.55 26.98
C LYS A 280 -1.07 21.27 25.63
N THR A 281 0.05 21.94 25.34
CA THR A 281 0.75 21.87 24.05
C THR A 281 1.99 20.97 24.09
N LEU A 282 2.37 20.47 25.27
CA LEU A 282 3.53 19.61 25.46
C LEU A 282 3.36 18.28 24.73
N MET A 283 4.28 17.99 23.81
CA MET A 283 4.32 16.73 23.09
C MET A 283 4.98 15.64 23.91
N LYS A 284 4.45 14.42 23.84
CA LYS A 284 4.95 13.26 24.57
C LYS A 284 5.81 12.41 23.65
N ARG A 285 7.03 12.12 24.10
CA ARG A 285 7.92 11.19 23.40
C ARG A 285 7.29 9.80 23.38
N GLU A 286 7.25 9.17 22.21
CA GLU A 286 6.63 7.86 22.00
C GLU A 286 7.31 6.76 22.83
N ASN A 287 8.64 6.71 22.77
CA ASN A 287 9.46 5.82 23.59
C ASN A 287 10.90 6.36 23.70
N GLN A 288 11.75 5.71 24.51
CA GLN A 288 13.12 6.16 24.75
C GLN A 288 14.08 5.96 23.56
N TYR A 289 13.71 5.14 22.59
CA TYR A 289 14.56 4.76 21.45
C TYR A 289 14.31 5.62 20.21
N THR A 290 13.09 6.08 19.99
CA THR A 290 12.74 6.97 18.87
C THR A 290 12.80 8.43 19.30
N LYS A 291 13.13 9.35 18.38
CA LYS A 291 13.00 10.80 18.60
C LYS A 291 11.65 11.29 18.07
N THR A 292 10.59 10.50 18.29
CA THR A 292 9.22 10.79 17.85
C THR A 292 8.41 11.31 19.02
N TYR A 293 7.70 12.41 18.81
CA TYR A 293 6.91 13.10 19.84
C TYR A 293 5.49 13.31 19.33
N ASN A 294 4.50 12.97 20.14
CA ASN A 294 3.10 12.95 19.73
C ASN A 294 2.25 13.85 20.63
N ILE A 295 1.23 14.45 20.05
CA ILE A 295 0.12 15.07 20.78
C ILE A 295 -1.19 14.64 20.11
N THR A 296 -2.14 14.17 20.91
CA THR A 296 -3.48 13.78 20.44
C THR A 296 -4.49 14.69 21.10
N PHE A 297 -5.32 15.33 20.29
CA PHE A 297 -6.38 16.20 20.78
C PHE A 297 -7.58 16.19 19.85
N TRP A 298 -8.71 16.60 20.42
CA TRP A 298 -9.90 16.94 19.66
C TRP A 298 -9.82 18.43 19.25
N PRO A 299 -9.81 18.78 17.94
CA PRO A 299 -9.55 20.14 17.48
C PRO A 299 -10.44 21.23 18.08
N GLU A 300 -11.77 21.06 18.08
CA GLU A 300 -12.68 22.09 18.58
C GLU A 300 -12.38 22.44 20.05
N GLY A 301 -12.22 21.41 20.89
CA GLY A 301 -11.89 21.58 22.30
C GLY A 301 -10.49 22.14 22.52
N PHE A 302 -9.51 21.73 21.71
CA PHE A 302 -8.14 22.21 21.83
C PHE A 302 -8.01 23.70 21.52
N PHE A 303 -8.66 24.17 20.45
CA PHE A 303 -8.61 25.56 20.00
C PHE A 303 -9.69 26.46 20.64
N ASN A 304 -10.52 25.91 21.53
CA ASN A 304 -11.68 26.59 22.14
C ASN A 304 -12.62 27.19 21.07
N VAL A 305 -12.90 26.41 20.04
CA VAL A 305 -13.73 26.83 18.90
C VAL A 305 -15.20 26.84 19.34
N PRO A 306 -15.96 27.93 19.07
CA PRO A 306 -17.39 27.98 19.39
C PRO A 306 -18.18 26.90 18.66
N GLU A 307 -19.17 26.32 19.35
CA GLU A 307 -20.07 25.31 18.78
C GLU A 307 -20.72 25.81 17.47
N GLY A 308 -20.76 24.94 16.47
CA GLY A 308 -21.28 25.24 15.14
C GLY A 308 -20.32 25.99 14.21
N THR A 309 -19.09 26.29 14.65
CA THR A 309 -18.05 26.81 13.75
C THR A 309 -17.42 25.67 12.96
N GLU A 310 -17.42 25.77 11.64
CA GLU A 310 -16.76 24.82 10.75
C GLU A 310 -15.28 25.19 10.56
N LEU A 311 -14.39 24.24 10.80
CA LEU A 311 -12.95 24.33 10.58
C LEU A 311 -12.57 23.72 9.23
N VAL A 312 -11.69 24.40 8.49
CA VAL A 312 -11.19 23.92 7.19
C VAL A 312 -9.76 23.43 7.27
N SER A 313 -8.95 23.99 8.17
CA SER A 313 -7.57 23.56 8.35
C SER A 313 -6.97 23.90 9.72
N ILE A 314 -5.83 23.30 10.02
CA ILE A 314 -4.93 23.67 11.11
C ILE A 314 -3.56 23.96 10.49
N GLU A 315 -3.08 25.19 10.65
CA GLU A 315 -1.69 25.55 10.39
C GLU A 315 -0.87 25.30 11.66
N TYR A 316 0.27 24.62 11.59
CA TYR A 316 1.02 24.24 12.79
C TYR A 316 2.54 24.17 12.61
N ALA A 317 3.23 24.19 13.75
CA ALA A 317 4.67 24.03 13.88
C ALA A 317 5.01 23.29 15.18
N PHE A 318 6.25 22.79 15.25
CA PHE A 318 6.83 22.23 16.48
C PHE A 318 7.92 23.16 16.99
N THR A 319 7.99 23.37 18.30
CA THR A 319 8.93 24.35 18.87
C THR A 319 9.38 23.99 20.29
N ASN A 320 10.47 24.60 20.73
CA ASN A 320 10.97 24.46 22.09
C ASN A 320 10.25 25.44 23.06
N ALA A 321 10.61 25.39 24.35
CA ALA A 321 9.94 26.14 25.41
C ALA A 321 9.98 27.67 25.25
N ASP A 322 11.05 28.22 24.65
CA ASP A 322 11.23 29.67 24.49
C ASP A 322 10.88 30.18 23.08
N GLY A 323 10.50 29.30 22.16
CA GLY A 323 10.13 29.65 20.79
C GLY A 323 11.30 29.98 19.86
N SER A 324 12.55 29.88 20.33
CA SER A 324 13.73 30.23 19.52
C SER A 324 14.05 29.22 18.42
N ILE A 325 13.58 27.98 18.57
CA ILE A 325 13.73 26.90 17.59
C ILE A 325 12.34 26.45 17.16
N SER A 326 12.08 26.46 15.85
CA SER A 326 10.86 25.91 15.28
C SER A 326 11.16 25.04 14.06
N VAL A 327 10.37 23.98 13.91
CA VAL A 327 10.33 23.11 12.73
C VAL A 327 8.97 23.27 12.07
N THR A 328 9.00 23.53 10.77
CA THR A 328 7.86 23.93 9.94
C THR A 328 7.93 23.24 8.57
N GLN A 329 6.94 23.44 7.69
CA GLN A 329 6.96 22.91 6.32
C GLN A 329 8.23 23.37 5.58
N SER A 330 8.65 24.62 5.76
CA SER A 330 9.88 25.10 5.13
C SER A 330 11.14 24.36 5.56
N ASP A 331 11.22 23.92 6.82
CA ASP A 331 12.36 23.12 7.31
C ASP A 331 12.35 21.72 6.71
N ASP A 332 11.16 21.14 6.57
CA ASP A 332 10.94 19.86 5.94
C ASP A 332 11.33 19.90 4.45
N ASP A 333 10.84 20.90 3.71
CA ASP A 333 11.18 21.13 2.30
C ASP A 333 12.68 21.37 2.09
N PHE A 334 13.35 22.04 3.03
CA PHE A 334 14.81 22.23 2.97
C PHE A 334 15.54 20.89 3.07
N VAL A 335 15.17 20.03 4.02
CA VAL A 335 15.83 18.72 4.20
C VAL A 335 15.46 17.76 3.06
N MET A 336 14.21 17.77 2.63
CA MET A 336 13.66 16.79 1.69
C MET A 336 13.87 17.12 0.22
N LEU A 337 13.74 18.40 -0.11
CA LEU A 337 13.72 18.88 -1.49
C LEU A 337 14.90 19.81 -1.78
N ASN A 338 15.75 20.09 -0.78
CA ASN A 338 16.86 21.05 -0.86
C ASN A 338 16.37 22.44 -1.32
N ILE A 339 15.13 22.81 -0.93
CA ILE A 339 14.55 24.12 -1.21
C ILE A 339 15.10 25.12 -0.20
N PRO A 340 15.71 26.23 -0.63
CA PRO A 340 16.24 27.24 0.30
C PRO A 340 15.16 27.78 1.23
N LEU A 341 15.50 27.93 2.52
CA LEU A 341 14.59 28.48 3.51
C LEU A 341 14.10 29.89 3.10
N PRO A 342 12.79 30.14 3.07
CA PRO A 342 12.24 31.44 2.77
C PRO A 342 12.48 32.44 3.92
N PRO A 343 12.37 33.76 3.67
CA PRO A 343 12.50 34.78 4.72
C PRO A 343 11.48 34.61 5.85
N GLN A 344 10.28 34.12 5.52
CA GLN A 344 9.25 33.74 6.46
C GLN A 344 8.92 32.28 6.24
N LYS A 345 9.16 31.45 7.26
CA LYS A 345 8.86 30.02 7.20
C LYS A 345 7.35 29.78 7.12
N GLU A 346 6.97 28.84 6.28
CA GLU A 346 5.59 28.39 6.09
C GLU A 346 5.28 27.26 7.08
N PRO A 347 4.13 27.31 7.78
CA PRO A 347 3.73 26.26 8.71
C PRO A 347 3.34 24.98 7.96
N PHE A 348 3.34 23.86 8.66
CA PHE A 348 2.63 22.68 8.18
C PHE A 348 1.13 22.96 8.13
N ILE A 349 0.40 22.32 7.21
CA ILE A 349 -1.06 22.47 7.09
C ILE A 349 -1.72 21.10 7.18
N TYR A 350 -2.68 20.95 8.07
CA TYR A 350 -3.59 19.81 8.10
C TYR A 350 -4.97 20.29 7.63
N THR A 351 -5.52 19.68 6.60
CA THR A 351 -6.83 20.06 6.03
C THR A 351 -7.89 19.07 6.51
N PHE A 352 -9.02 19.59 7.02
CA PHE A 352 -10.17 18.76 7.31
C PHE A 352 -10.88 18.39 6.01
N TYR A 353 -11.23 17.12 5.86
CA TYR A 353 -12.01 16.65 4.71
C TYR A 353 -13.30 16.00 5.21
N CYS A 354 -14.43 16.48 4.69
CA CYS A 354 -15.69 15.76 4.75
C CYS A 354 -15.71 14.79 3.56
N GLU A 355 -15.71 13.48 3.82
CA GLU A 355 -16.05 12.48 2.79
C GLU A 355 -17.56 12.30 2.68
#